data_AF-A0A1G2HYQ8-F1
#
_entry.id   AF-A0A1G2HYQ8-F1
#
_cell.length_a   1.000
_cell.length_b   1.000
_cell.length_c   1.000
_cell.angle_alpha   90.00
_cell.angle_beta   90.00
_cell.angle_gamma   90.00
#
_symmetry.space_group_name_H-M   'P 1'
#
loop_
_entity.id
_entity.type
_entity.pdbx_description
1 polymer ?
#
loop_
_entity_poly.entity_id
_entity_poly.type
_entity_poly.pdbx_seq_one_letter_code
_entity_poly.pdbx_strand_id
1 'polypeptide(L)'
;MNHNMNEEASNKNWLVRIVKSKATYVVILLIISNIVFYLKYKDAEWSLKYSRAVPRIELSNTLKYSPGLLNGRIIGFVAFKNIEDQPKDLKQYLIIEANNQVFTAQDVYAFDSLAPRYTEPYALKVVENNNNNITLKDDTGNVFIIDKPLATVSWIDPQGDRSDLIIDDSQYRDFILSLYKD
;
A
#
# COMPACT_ATOMS: atom_id res chain seq x y z
N MET A 1 38.47 -33.40 -45.37
CA MET A 1 38.85 -32.25 -44.53
C MET A 1 38.54 -30.88 -45.14
N ASN A 2 38.50 -30.70 -46.47
CA ASN A 2 38.24 -29.39 -47.10
C ASN A 2 36.77 -28.91 -47.13
N HIS A 3 35.78 -29.79 -46.91
CA HIS A 3 34.37 -29.41 -47.04
C HIS A 3 33.86 -28.56 -45.86
N ASN A 4 34.31 -28.85 -44.63
CA ASN A 4 33.92 -28.10 -43.42
C ASN A 4 34.53 -26.70 -43.35
N MET A 5 35.73 -26.49 -43.91
CA MET A 5 36.37 -25.16 -43.92
C MET A 5 35.66 -24.16 -44.84
N ASN A 6 35.00 -24.63 -45.89
CA ASN A 6 34.33 -23.77 -46.87
C ASN A 6 32.96 -23.29 -46.35
N GLU A 7 32.27 -24.12 -45.56
CA GLU A 7 31.02 -23.75 -44.89
C GLU A 7 31.23 -22.69 -43.81
N GLU A 8 32.26 -22.82 -42.95
CA GLU A 8 32.58 -21.82 -41.93
C GLU A 8 32.95 -20.45 -42.53
N ALA A 9 33.72 -20.45 -43.63
CA ALA A 9 34.11 -19.22 -44.32
C ALA A 9 32.91 -18.52 -45.00
N SER A 10 32.00 -19.30 -45.58
CA SER A 10 30.75 -18.79 -46.18
C SER A 10 29.82 -18.18 -45.10
N ASN A 11 29.66 -18.86 -43.97
CA ASN A 11 28.83 -18.40 -42.86
C ASN A 11 29.35 -17.09 -42.26
N LYS A 12 30.68 -16.96 -42.07
CA LYS A 12 31.32 -15.72 -41.60
C LYS A 12 31.11 -14.55 -42.57
N ASN A 13 31.24 -14.77 -43.88
CA ASN A 13 31.08 -13.71 -44.89
C ASN A 13 29.63 -13.20 -45.01
N TRP A 14 28.65 -14.10 -44.87
CA TRP A 14 27.23 -13.74 -44.84
C TRP A 14 26.87 -12.90 -43.61
N LEU A 15 27.33 -13.28 -42.42
CA LEU A 15 27.15 -12.50 -41.18
C LEU A 15 27.74 -11.09 -41.30
N VAL A 16 28.94 -10.96 -41.88
CA VAL A 16 29.60 -9.66 -42.11
C VAL A 16 28.83 -8.78 -43.11
N ARG A 17 28.20 -9.38 -44.14
CA ARG A 17 27.36 -8.64 -45.11
C ARG A 17 26.05 -8.15 -44.51
N ILE A 18 25.41 -8.94 -43.64
CA ILE A 18 24.20 -8.50 -42.91
C ILE A 18 24.54 -7.32 -42.02
N VAL A 19 25.62 -7.39 -41.23
CA VAL A 19 25.99 -6.31 -40.29
C VAL A 19 26.31 -4.98 -40.99
N LYS A 20 26.77 -5.02 -42.25
CA LYS A 20 27.10 -3.81 -43.05
C LYS A 20 25.92 -3.18 -43.81
N SER A 21 24.74 -3.78 -43.79
CA SER A 21 23.56 -3.23 -44.47
C SER A 21 22.98 -2.05 -43.68
N LYS A 22 22.62 -0.95 -44.37
CA LYS A 22 21.90 0.20 -43.77
C LYS A 22 20.61 -0.25 -43.06
N ALA A 23 19.95 -1.29 -43.57
CA ALA A 23 18.75 -1.85 -42.95
C ALA A 23 19.04 -2.48 -41.58
N THR A 24 20.20 -3.12 -41.40
CA THR A 24 20.60 -3.74 -40.13
C THR A 24 20.85 -2.68 -39.05
N TYR A 25 21.44 -1.54 -39.43
CA TYR A 25 21.57 -0.40 -38.51
C TYR A 25 20.19 0.12 -38.05
N VAL A 26 19.21 0.20 -38.95
CA VAL A 26 17.84 0.61 -38.61
C VAL A 26 17.19 -0.39 -37.63
N VAL A 27 17.35 -1.69 -37.88
CA VAL A 27 16.82 -2.74 -36.99
C VAL A 27 17.46 -2.67 -35.60
N ILE A 28 18.78 -2.49 -35.51
CA ILE A 28 19.48 -2.36 -34.23
C ILE A 28 18.98 -1.13 -33.45
N LEU A 29 18.81 0.02 -34.12
CA LEU A 29 18.28 1.24 -33.49
C LEU A 29 16.85 1.03 -32.97
N LEU A 30 16.00 0.32 -33.71
CA LEU A 30 14.65 -0.01 -33.27
C LEU A 30 14.65 -0.91 -32.03
N ILE A 31 15.53 -1.91 -31.96
CA ILE A 31 15.66 -2.79 -30.78
C ILE A 31 16.11 -1.97 -29.57
N ILE A 32 17.17 -1.16 -29.72
CA ILE A 32 17.66 -0.30 -28.65
C ILE A 32 16.57 0.66 -28.17
N SER A 33 15.84 1.29 -29.11
CA SER A 33 14.73 2.17 -28.77
C SER A 33 13.63 1.46 -27.97
N ASN A 34 13.27 0.23 -28.35
CA ASN A 34 12.28 -0.56 -27.62
C ASN A 34 12.76 -0.91 -26.21
N ILE A 35 14.04 -1.29 -26.05
CA ILE A 35 14.63 -1.57 -24.73
C ILE A 35 14.59 -0.31 -23.85
N VAL A 36 15.02 0.83 -24.38
CA VAL A 36 14.99 2.11 -23.63
C VAL A 36 13.58 2.51 -23.24
N PHE A 37 12.61 2.33 -24.16
CA PHE A 37 11.21 2.64 -23.88
C PHE A 37 10.62 1.71 -22.80
N TYR A 38 10.93 0.41 -22.87
CA TYR A 38 10.52 -0.57 -21.86
C TYR A 38 11.08 -0.25 -20.48
N LEU A 39 12.36 0.13 -20.38
CA LEU A 39 12.98 0.52 -19.11
C LEU A 39 12.29 1.76 -18.53
N LYS A 40 12.07 2.80 -19.33
CA LYS A 40 11.33 4.01 -18.88
C LYS A 40 9.91 3.70 -18.41
N TYR A 41 9.21 2.82 -19.11
CA TYR A 41 7.87 2.38 -18.73
C TYR A 41 7.91 1.68 -17.37
N LYS A 42 8.85 0.76 -17.16
CA LYS A 42 9.01 0.05 -15.88
C LYS A 42 9.39 0.96 -14.73
N ASP A 43 10.25 1.95 -14.97
CA ASP A 43 10.59 2.95 -13.96
C ASP A 43 9.36 3.79 -13.55
N ALA A 44 8.54 4.23 -14.52
CA ALA A 44 7.31 4.96 -14.24
C ALA A 44 6.29 4.11 -13.46
N GLU A 45 6.14 2.84 -13.83
CA GLU A 45 5.28 1.88 -13.13
C GLU A 45 5.73 1.72 -11.66
N TRP A 46 7.03 1.55 -11.43
CA TRP A 46 7.59 1.44 -10.08
C TRP A 46 7.46 2.72 -9.27
N SER A 47 7.71 3.88 -9.89
CA SER A 47 7.55 5.18 -9.24
C SER A 47 6.11 5.41 -8.80
N LEU A 48 5.12 5.02 -9.62
CA LEU A 48 3.71 5.09 -9.26
C LEU A 48 3.39 4.18 -8.07
N LYS A 49 3.81 2.91 -8.12
CA LYS A 49 3.60 1.96 -7.00
C LYS A 49 4.21 2.48 -5.70
N TYR A 50 5.44 3.01 -5.77
CA TYR A 50 6.13 3.58 -4.62
C TYR A 50 5.43 4.84 -4.08
N SER A 51 5.01 5.76 -4.96
CA SER A 51 4.30 6.98 -4.55
C SER A 51 3.00 6.67 -3.82
N ARG A 52 2.30 5.60 -4.21
CA ARG A 52 1.07 5.15 -3.55
C ARG A 52 1.31 4.51 -2.19
N ALA A 53 2.48 3.91 -2.01
CA ALA A 53 2.91 3.28 -0.77
C ALA A 53 3.36 4.29 0.29
N VAL A 54 3.57 5.56 -0.06
CA VAL A 54 3.77 6.62 0.93
C VAL A 54 2.38 7.08 1.38
N PRO A 55 2.02 6.89 2.66
CA PRO A 55 0.72 7.32 3.14
C PRO A 55 0.67 8.85 3.16
N ARG A 56 -0.51 9.41 2.86
CA ARG A 56 -0.74 10.86 2.90
C ARG A 56 -0.82 11.41 4.33
N ILE A 57 -1.00 10.50 5.30
CA ILE A 57 -1.15 10.80 6.72
C ILE A 57 -0.14 9.93 7.45
N GLU A 58 0.51 10.49 8.47
CA GLU A 58 1.48 9.78 9.30
C GLU A 58 0.77 8.67 10.11
N LEU A 59 1.06 7.41 9.74
CA LEU A 59 0.56 6.26 10.48
C LEU A 59 1.30 6.18 11.81
N SER A 60 0.55 6.00 12.90
CA SER A 60 1.16 5.99 14.22
C SER A 60 0.25 5.35 15.26
N ASN A 61 0.86 4.78 16.30
CA ASN A 61 0.18 4.42 17.52
C ASN A 61 0.97 4.98 18.71
N THR A 62 0.38 5.98 19.36
CA THR A 62 0.95 6.64 20.54
C THR A 62 0.12 6.40 21.79
N LEU A 63 -0.84 5.47 21.72
CA LEU A 63 -1.75 5.17 22.82
C LEU A 63 -0.97 4.54 23.98
N LYS A 64 -1.08 5.14 25.16
CA LYS A 64 -0.44 4.68 26.39
C LYS A 64 -1.46 4.03 27.30
N TYR A 65 -1.12 2.85 27.80
CA TYR A 65 -1.92 2.11 28.75
C TYR A 65 -1.28 2.20 30.12
N SER A 66 -1.84 3.01 31.01
CA SER A 66 -1.44 3.04 32.41
C SER A 66 -2.68 2.93 33.30
N PRO A 67 -2.58 2.36 34.51
CA PRO A 67 -3.71 2.29 35.42
C PRO A 67 -4.35 3.66 35.63
N GLY A 68 -5.62 3.81 35.25
CA GLY A 68 -6.37 5.06 35.35
C GLY A 68 -6.08 6.12 34.28
N LEU A 69 -5.17 5.86 33.33
CA LEU A 69 -4.76 6.82 32.31
C LEU A 69 -4.64 6.15 30.93
N LEU A 70 -5.56 6.48 30.01
CA LEU A 70 -5.46 6.11 28.60
C LEU A 70 -5.35 7.41 27.79
N ASN A 71 -4.17 7.65 27.25
CA ASN A 71 -3.88 8.89 26.53
C ASN A 71 -3.09 8.61 25.26
N GLY A 72 -3.31 9.43 24.24
CA GLY A 72 -2.60 9.36 22.98
C GLY A 72 -3.55 9.09 21.83
N ARG A 73 -2.97 8.73 20.69
CA ARG A 73 -3.68 8.67 19.42
C ARG A 73 -3.19 7.53 18.57
N ILE A 74 -4.12 6.87 17.90
CA ILE A 74 -3.88 5.92 16.82
C ILE A 74 -4.30 6.59 15.52
N ILE A 75 -3.44 6.54 14.51
CA ILE A 75 -3.74 6.88 13.13
C ILE A 75 -3.44 5.63 12.31
N GLY A 76 -4.48 4.99 11.79
CA GLY A 76 -4.34 3.75 11.04
C GLY A 76 -5.07 3.78 9.70
N PHE A 77 -4.48 3.21 8.67
CA PHE A 77 -5.15 2.94 7.40
C PHE A 77 -6.09 1.75 7.54
N VAL A 78 -7.32 1.87 7.04
CA VAL A 78 -8.30 0.78 7.08
C VAL A 78 -7.99 -0.20 5.95
N ALA A 79 -7.45 -1.36 6.33
CA ALA A 79 -7.23 -2.49 5.42
C ALA A 79 -8.35 -3.52 5.57
N PHE A 80 -9.07 -3.75 4.48
CA PHE A 80 -10.13 -4.74 4.43
C PHE A 80 -9.53 -6.14 4.42
N LYS A 81 -10.17 -7.06 5.16
CA LYS A 81 -9.70 -8.45 5.23
C LYS A 81 -9.78 -9.15 3.87
N ASN A 82 -10.83 -8.86 3.10
CA ASN A 82 -10.96 -9.29 1.72
C ASN A 82 -10.46 -8.17 0.80
N ILE A 83 -9.49 -8.52 -0.05
CA ILE A 83 -8.81 -7.55 -0.90
C ILE A 83 -9.71 -7.03 -2.03
N GLU A 84 -10.72 -7.80 -2.43
CA GLU A 84 -11.67 -7.42 -3.49
C GLU A 84 -12.58 -6.26 -3.05
N ASP A 85 -12.81 -6.13 -1.73
CA ASP A 85 -13.64 -5.08 -1.14
C ASP A 85 -12.85 -3.78 -0.91
N GLN A 86 -11.51 -3.82 -1.04
CA GLN A 86 -10.65 -2.64 -0.83
C GLN A 86 -10.92 -1.57 -1.90
N PRO A 87 -11.31 -0.34 -1.51
CA PRO A 87 -11.51 0.74 -2.48
C PRO A 87 -10.19 1.10 -3.19
N LYS A 88 -10.20 1.11 -4.53
CA LYS A 88 -8.99 1.33 -5.33
C LYS A 88 -8.49 2.77 -5.31
N ASP A 89 -9.41 3.73 -5.39
CA ASP A 89 -9.07 5.15 -5.53
C ASP A 89 -9.27 5.96 -4.22
N LEU A 90 -9.85 5.32 -3.20
CA LEU A 90 -10.15 5.93 -1.91
C LEU A 90 -9.36 5.23 -0.81
N LYS A 91 -8.53 6.00 -0.11
CA LYS A 91 -7.81 5.54 1.06
C LYS A 91 -8.56 6.05 2.30
N GLN A 92 -9.08 5.13 3.09
CA GLN A 92 -9.70 5.45 4.36
C GLN A 92 -8.67 5.27 5.48
N TYR A 93 -8.57 6.26 6.33
CA TYR A 93 -7.80 6.23 7.56
C TYR A 93 -8.75 6.53 8.71
N LEU A 94 -8.42 6.00 9.88
CA LEU A 94 -9.13 6.27 11.11
C LEU A 94 -8.16 6.84 12.13
N ILE A 95 -8.55 7.94 12.74
CA ILE A 95 -7.88 8.52 13.89
C ILE A 95 -8.71 8.17 15.12
N ILE A 96 -8.13 7.45 16.07
CA ILE A 96 -8.74 7.21 17.39
C ILE A 96 -7.90 7.96 18.41
N GLU A 97 -8.50 8.90 19.12
CA GLU A 97 -7.84 9.68 20.16
C GLU A 97 -8.42 9.34 21.53
N ALA A 98 -7.54 9.13 22.50
CA ALA A 98 -7.89 8.95 23.89
C ALA A 98 -7.37 10.13 24.71
N ASN A 99 -8.27 10.71 25.48
CA ASN A 99 -7.96 11.67 26.53
C ASN A 99 -8.57 11.16 27.85
N ASN A 100 -7.75 10.48 28.65
CA ASN A 100 -8.07 9.76 29.87
C ASN A 100 -9.05 8.59 29.68
N GLN A 101 -10.35 8.82 29.84
CA GLN A 101 -11.40 7.80 29.62
C GLN A 101 -12.37 8.22 28.51
N VAL A 102 -12.08 9.35 27.86
CA VAL A 102 -12.86 9.85 26.74
C VAL A 102 -12.16 9.42 25.46
N PHE A 103 -12.88 8.70 24.62
CA PHE A 103 -12.42 8.29 23.31
C PHE A 103 -13.21 9.01 22.23
N THR A 104 -12.49 9.44 21.20
CA THR A 104 -13.10 9.98 19.98
C THR A 104 -12.49 9.29 18.78
N ALA A 105 -13.26 9.21 17.71
CA ALA A 105 -12.76 8.79 16.41
C ALA A 105 -13.06 9.85 15.35
N GLN A 106 -12.26 9.82 14.30
CA GLN A 106 -12.40 10.68 13.13
C GLN A 106 -11.99 9.90 11.89
N ASP A 107 -12.90 9.80 10.93
CA ASP A 107 -12.58 9.26 9.62
C ASP A 107 -11.83 10.29 8.78
N VAL A 108 -10.83 9.81 8.06
CA VAL A 108 -10.09 10.59 7.06
C VAL A 108 -10.14 9.87 5.74
N TYR A 109 -10.61 10.58 4.71
CA TYR A 109 -10.72 10.06 3.36
C TYR A 109 -9.72 10.79 2.46
N ALA A 110 -8.80 10.04 1.85
CA ALA A 110 -7.84 10.59 0.91
C ALA A 110 -7.96 9.93 -0.46
N PHE A 111 -8.01 10.75 -1.50
CA PHE A 111 -7.93 10.30 -2.88
C PHE A 111 -6.51 10.51 -3.41
N ASP A 112 -6.14 9.74 -4.44
CA ASP A 112 -4.78 9.75 -5.02
C ASP A 112 -4.31 11.13 -5.51
N SER A 113 -5.19 12.11 -5.74
CA SER A 113 -4.86 13.44 -6.26
C SER A 113 -5.30 14.61 -5.38
N LEU A 114 -5.95 14.35 -4.23
CA LEU A 114 -6.57 15.40 -3.41
C LEU A 114 -6.01 15.43 -1.99
N ALA A 115 -6.08 16.60 -1.35
CA ALA A 115 -5.82 16.71 0.08
C ALA A 115 -6.79 15.82 0.87
N PRO A 116 -6.35 15.19 1.98
CA PRO A 116 -7.23 14.40 2.83
C PRO A 116 -8.40 15.22 3.35
N ARG A 117 -9.58 14.60 3.43
CA ARG A 117 -10.79 15.17 4.03
C ARG A 117 -11.04 14.52 5.37
N TYR A 118 -11.24 15.34 6.39
CA TYR A 118 -11.49 14.91 7.76
C TYR A 118 -12.97 15.08 8.08
N THR A 119 -13.56 14.09 8.72
CA THR A 119 -14.92 14.19 9.28
C THR A 119 -14.90 14.94 10.61
N GLU A 120 -16.07 15.32 11.12
CA GLU A 120 -16.18 15.79 12.49
C GLU A 120 -15.88 14.64 13.46
N PRO A 121 -15.07 14.85 14.52
CA PRO A 121 -14.83 13.82 15.52
C PRO A 121 -16.13 13.37 16.18
N TYR A 122 -16.27 12.06 16.36
CA TYR A 122 -17.41 11.44 17.03
C TYR A 122 -16.97 10.66 18.26
N ALA A 123 -17.87 10.55 19.24
CA ALA A 123 -17.57 9.91 20.51
C ALA A 123 -17.54 8.38 20.37
N LEU A 124 -16.61 7.76 21.09
CA LEU A 124 -16.55 6.32 21.26
C LEU A 124 -16.78 5.96 22.72
N LYS A 125 -17.73 5.05 22.96
CA LYS A 125 -18.04 4.54 24.29
C LYS A 125 -17.21 3.31 24.59
N VAL A 126 -16.56 3.28 25.75
CA VAL A 126 -15.90 2.07 26.26
C VAL A 126 -16.96 1.05 26.68
N VAL A 127 -16.96 -0.10 26.03
CA VAL A 127 -17.85 -1.24 26.34
C VAL A 127 -17.12 -2.26 27.20
N GLU A 128 -15.84 -2.49 26.93
CA GLU A 128 -14.97 -3.39 27.70
C GLU A 128 -13.57 -2.79 27.79
N ASN A 129 -12.94 -2.93 28.97
CA ASN A 129 -11.55 -2.58 29.16
C ASN A 129 -10.94 -3.56 30.17
N ASN A 130 -10.20 -4.55 29.67
CA ASN A 130 -9.51 -5.53 30.49
C ASN A 130 -7.99 -5.44 30.26
N ASN A 131 -7.21 -6.38 30.79
CA ASN A 131 -5.74 -6.33 30.67
C ASN A 131 -5.23 -6.47 29.23
N ASN A 132 -6.00 -7.12 28.34
CA ASN A 132 -5.57 -7.45 26.99
C ASN A 132 -6.17 -6.51 25.95
N ASN A 133 -7.42 -6.07 26.13
CA ASN A 133 -8.12 -5.31 25.11
C ASN A 133 -8.93 -4.13 25.67
N ILE A 134 -9.22 -3.18 24.77
CA ILE A 134 -10.23 -2.14 24.94
C ILE A 134 -11.22 -2.30 23.79
N THR A 135 -12.48 -2.49 24.12
CA THR A 135 -13.57 -2.53 23.14
C THR A 135 -14.33 -1.22 23.22
N LEU A 136 -14.35 -0.49 22.11
CA LEU A 136 -15.03 0.78 21.93
C LEU A 136 -16.20 0.60 20.96
N LYS A 137 -17.26 1.39 21.12
CA LYS A 137 -18.41 1.39 20.23
C LYS A 137 -18.87 2.80 19.94
N ASP A 138 -19.23 3.09 18.69
CA ASP A 138 -19.88 4.35 18.32
C ASP A 138 -21.42 4.23 18.36
N ASP A 139 -22.09 5.35 18.11
CA ASP A 139 -23.55 5.42 18.13
C ASP A 139 -24.22 4.73 16.91
N THR A 140 -23.45 4.44 15.85
CA THR A 140 -23.95 3.80 14.63
C THR A 140 -23.88 2.27 14.67
N GLY A 141 -23.13 1.73 15.63
CA GLY A 141 -22.98 0.30 15.84
C GLY A 141 -21.59 -0.24 15.53
N ASN A 142 -20.67 0.58 15.00
CA ASN A 142 -19.29 0.15 14.75
C ASN A 142 -18.60 -0.20 16.06
N VAL A 143 -17.79 -1.25 16.02
CA VAL A 143 -16.99 -1.72 17.15
C VAL A 143 -15.52 -1.60 16.80
N PHE A 144 -14.73 -1.03 17.71
CA PHE A 144 -13.28 -0.93 17.60
C PHE A 144 -12.66 -1.74 18.73
N ILE A 145 -11.77 -2.68 18.39
CA ILE A 145 -11.08 -3.53 19.36
C ILE A 145 -9.60 -3.18 19.30
N ILE A 146 -9.08 -2.64 20.39
CA ILE A 146 -7.67 -2.31 20.55
C ILE A 146 -7.02 -3.42 21.38
N ASP A 147 -6.10 -4.16 20.77
CA ASP A 147 -5.27 -5.16 21.46
C ASP A 147 -4.04 -4.46 22.06
N LYS A 148 -3.92 -4.44 23.39
CA LYS A 148 -2.85 -3.72 24.08
C LYS A 148 -1.49 -4.40 23.89
N PRO A 149 -1.34 -5.74 24.06
CA PRO A 149 -0.08 -6.43 23.83
C PRO A 149 0.45 -6.32 22.40
N LEU A 150 -0.43 -6.46 21.41
CA LEU A 150 -0.05 -6.45 19.99
C LEU A 150 -0.04 -5.05 19.39
N ALA A 151 -0.57 -4.06 20.12
CA ALA A 151 -0.76 -2.69 19.65
C ALA A 151 -1.57 -2.59 18.34
N THR A 152 -2.42 -3.60 18.06
CA THR A 152 -3.26 -3.65 16.86
C THR A 152 -4.65 -3.11 17.14
N VAL A 153 -5.31 -2.66 16.07
CA VAL A 153 -6.70 -2.21 16.15
C VAL A 153 -7.50 -2.86 15.04
N SER A 154 -8.64 -3.42 15.39
CA SER A 154 -9.61 -3.91 14.42
C SER A 154 -10.87 -3.06 14.49
N TRP A 155 -11.45 -2.80 13.32
CA TRP A 155 -12.75 -2.17 13.14
C TRP A 155 -13.73 -3.21 12.60
N ILE A 156 -14.89 -3.31 13.24
CA ILE A 156 -15.99 -4.17 12.82
C ILE A 156 -17.21 -3.28 12.58
N ASP A 157 -17.77 -3.35 11.39
CA ASP A 157 -18.97 -2.59 11.05
C ASP A 157 -20.26 -3.23 11.61
N PRO A 158 -21.41 -2.55 11.54
CA PRO A 158 -22.67 -3.12 12.01
C PRO A 158 -23.11 -4.41 11.29
N GLN A 159 -22.59 -4.67 10.10
CA GLN A 159 -22.85 -5.86 9.29
C GLN A 159 -21.97 -7.05 9.72
N GLY A 160 -20.90 -6.79 10.47
CA GLY A 160 -19.95 -7.77 10.97
C GLY A 160 -18.69 -7.89 10.10
N ASP A 161 -18.53 -7.04 9.09
CA ASP A 161 -17.34 -7.01 8.26
C ASP A 161 -16.17 -6.41 9.05
N ARG A 162 -15.05 -7.12 9.02
CA ARG A 162 -13.86 -6.78 9.81
C ARG A 162 -12.77 -6.21 8.92
N SER A 163 -12.26 -5.07 9.35
CA SER A 163 -11.04 -4.44 8.84
C SER A 163 -10.00 -4.32 9.95
N ASP A 164 -8.74 -4.37 9.58
CA ASP A 164 -7.63 -4.12 10.50
C ASP A 164 -6.99 -2.78 10.16
N LEU A 165 -6.55 -2.04 11.18
CA LEU A 165 -5.87 -0.78 10.99
C LEU A 165 -4.37 -1.03 10.84
N ILE A 166 -3.83 -0.67 9.68
CA ILE A 166 -2.38 -0.63 9.46
C ILE A 166 -1.85 0.69 10.04
N ILE A 167 -1.04 0.58 11.09
CA ILE A 167 -0.50 1.71 11.86
C ILE A 167 1.01 1.93 11.63
N ASP A 168 1.62 1.15 10.75
CA ASP A 168 3.04 1.19 10.42
C ASP A 168 3.25 1.40 8.91
N ASP A 169 4.18 2.30 8.58
CA ASP A 169 4.46 2.68 7.18
C ASP A 169 5.03 1.52 6.35
N SER A 170 5.80 0.63 6.97
CA SER A 170 6.38 -0.52 6.24
C SER A 170 5.30 -1.54 5.89
N GLN A 171 4.39 -1.83 6.83
CA GLN A 171 3.22 -2.67 6.60
C GLN A 171 2.29 -2.05 5.55
N TYR A 172 2.10 -0.73 5.58
CA TYR A 172 1.28 -0.04 4.60
C TYR A 172 1.89 -0.14 3.20
N ARG A 173 3.19 0.09 3.07
CA ARG A 173 3.88 -0.09 1.79
C ARG A 173 3.70 -1.51 1.26
N ASP A 174 3.90 -2.51 2.10
CA ASP A 174 3.80 -3.91 1.68
C ASP A 174 2.38 -4.28 1.26
N PHE A 175 1.37 -3.76 1.97
CA PHE A 175 -0.04 -3.88 1.61
C PHE A 175 -0.35 -3.21 0.27
N ILE A 176 0.07 -1.95 0.07
CA ILE A 176 -0.15 -1.26 -1.20
C ILE A 176 0.55 -1.99 -2.35
N LEU A 177 1.77 -2.50 -2.15
CA LEU A 177 2.47 -3.26 -3.18
C LEU A 177 1.78 -4.60 -3.48
N SER A 178 1.14 -5.23 -2.50
CA SER A 178 0.41 -6.50 -2.72
C SER A 178 -0.83 -6.29 -3.60
N LEU A 179 -1.50 -5.14 -3.51
CA LEU A 179 -2.61 -4.77 -4.40
C LEU A 179 -2.24 -4.68 -5.88
N TYR A 180 -0.95 -4.55 -6.20
CA TYR A 180 -0.44 -4.43 -7.59
C TYR A 180 0.39 -5.63 -8.04
N LYS A 181 0.40 -6.71 -7.24
CA LYS A 181 0.95 -8.00 -7.66
C LYS A 181 -0.16 -8.77 -8.37
N ASP A 182 -0.35 -8.46 -9.65
CA ASP A 182 -0.93 -9.39 -10.62
C ASP A 182 0.14 -10.42 -11.04
#